data_AF-A0A8H7ULI6-F1
#
_entry.id   AF-A0A8H7ULI6-F1
#
_cell.length_a   1.000
_cell.length_b   1.000
_cell.length_c   1.000
_cell.angle_alpha   90.00
_cell.angle_beta   90.00
_cell.angle_gamma   90.00
#
_symmetry.space_group_name_H-M   'P 1'
#
loop_
_entity.id
_entity.type
_entity.pdbx_description
1 polymer ?
#
loop_
_entity_poly.entity_id
_entity_poly.type
_entity_poly.pdbx_seq_one_letter_code
_entity_poly.pdbx_strand_id
1 'polypeptide(L)'
;MVSQVSLTCAILGGFIVIYGLVSGFVKQRLYLSEAFIATAVGIAFGPLGANWFSPSSFGNEEAITREFARLCIAIQVMAAGVALPKAYLWKEIRSLTILLIPGMIWMWLSSSLLVWWLIPGLNFLESLMIASCFTPTDPVLASSIVQGHFAEQHVPFHIRNLILAESGANDGLGYPFLFLAVYLLQMPTGQAIGKWFYWILAFQILLSTIIGFVVGFIARKALKFAEQRKMIDKESFLVYAVALAVSGCGRLFLTGTVSIIGSDDLLACFIAGNSFTWDDWFRIETENAHMAEVVDVLLNLSMFVYIGATVPWDSFTDSSLSLSLWRLFVLAILVLLLRRLPIVLATYKFAPAIHNFREALFTGWFGPIGVGALFYYTVAIEQFAVDGPDAHARSVVKPIVYFMILASVLVHGNTIPMFYLGSFASRTITRTSFSSSGTNSVSRLPKLSFGTDIFSRHSKGKSNVSATRDGVPVAREGIDVPLDVSHPPKQTAITIITPDNIRTKPNMTHSESAPSFSSSTLAQNKNAEASSSRLVTEQSDRDENQLAGMAHSPGRTSSESLDDII
;
A
#
# COMPACT_ATOMS: atom_id res chain seq x y z
N MET A 1 -4.00 -37.45 10.81
CA MET A 1 -4.91 -36.37 10.36
C MET A 1 -4.10 -35.11 10.23
N VAL A 2 -4.05 -34.50 9.04
CA VAL A 2 -3.41 -33.18 8.88
C VAL A 2 -4.35 -32.15 9.48
N SER A 3 -3.86 -31.31 10.40
CA SER A 3 -4.65 -30.21 10.94
C SER A 3 -4.91 -29.18 9.84
N GLN A 4 -6.15 -28.71 9.72
CA GLN A 4 -6.53 -27.64 8.79
C GLN A 4 -5.68 -26.37 9.00
N VAL A 5 -5.27 -26.12 10.25
CA VAL A 5 -4.37 -25.01 10.60
C VAL A 5 -2.99 -25.24 10.00
N SER A 6 -2.44 -26.45 10.11
CA SER A 6 -1.13 -26.78 9.53
C SER A 6 -1.15 -26.69 8.00
N LEU A 7 -2.25 -27.11 7.36
CA LEU A 7 -2.43 -27.00 5.92
C LEU A 7 -2.51 -25.53 5.47
N THR A 8 -3.28 -24.72 6.21
CA THR A 8 -3.38 -23.27 6.00
C THR A 8 -2.02 -22.59 6.11
N CYS A 9 -1.28 -22.86 7.19
CA CYS A 9 0.06 -22.29 7.40
C CYS A 9 1.04 -22.73 6.30
N ALA A 10 0.97 -23.98 5.85
CA ALA A 10 1.83 -24.48 4.77
C ALA A 10 1.52 -23.78 3.43
N ILE A 11 0.25 -23.54 3.11
CA ILE A 11 -0.15 -22.86 1.87
C ILE A 11 0.19 -21.38 1.93
N LEU A 12 -0.20 -20.68 3.00
CA LEU A 12 0.12 -19.26 3.17
C LEU A 12 1.63 -19.04 3.21
N GLY A 13 2.35 -19.78 4.05
CA GLY A 13 3.81 -19.69 4.15
C GLY A 13 4.50 -20.06 2.84
N GLY A 14 4.07 -21.15 2.20
CA GLY A 14 4.60 -21.58 0.91
C GLY A 14 4.37 -20.55 -0.19
N PHE A 15 3.15 -20.00 -0.29
CA PHE A 15 2.82 -18.92 -1.22
C PHE A 15 3.68 -17.69 -0.97
N ILE A 16 3.78 -17.22 0.28
CA ILE A 16 4.56 -16.04 0.64
C ILE A 16 6.04 -16.23 0.26
N VAL A 17 6.62 -17.41 0.51
CA VAL A 17 8.01 -17.71 0.14
C VAL A 17 8.19 -17.73 -1.37
N ILE A 18 7.32 -18.44 -2.11
CA ILE A 18 7.39 -18.52 -3.57
C ILE A 18 7.17 -17.14 -4.20
N TYR A 19 6.17 -16.40 -3.73
CA TYR A 19 5.88 -15.05 -4.17
C TYR A 19 7.08 -14.13 -3.89
N GLY A 20 7.69 -14.22 -2.71
CA GLY A 20 8.91 -13.48 -2.38
C GLY A 20 10.04 -13.70 -3.40
N LEU A 21 10.28 -14.96 -3.79
CA LEU A 21 11.29 -15.33 -4.80
C LEU A 21 11.00 -14.78 -6.20
N VAL A 22 9.72 -14.63 -6.57
CA VAL A 22 9.29 -14.20 -7.92
C VAL A 22 8.82 -12.73 -7.93
N SER A 23 8.75 -12.08 -6.76
CA SER A 23 8.17 -10.75 -6.56
C SER A 23 8.82 -9.69 -7.46
N GLY A 24 10.13 -9.75 -7.64
CA GLY A 24 10.86 -8.85 -8.55
C GLY A 24 10.40 -8.98 -10.00
N PHE A 25 10.20 -10.21 -10.49
CA PHE A 25 9.68 -10.43 -11.84
C PHE A 25 8.24 -9.95 -11.98
N VAL A 26 7.38 -10.30 -11.01
CA VAL A 26 5.97 -9.88 -10.99
C VAL A 26 5.83 -8.35 -10.99
N LYS A 27 6.50 -7.67 -10.05
CA LYS A 27 6.37 -6.21 -9.88
C LYS A 27 7.03 -5.45 -11.02
N GLN A 28 8.23 -5.84 -11.44
CA GLN A 28 9.02 -5.05 -12.38
C GLN A 28 8.73 -5.39 -13.85
N ARG A 29 8.30 -6.62 -14.17
CA ARG A 29 8.01 -7.02 -15.55
C ARG A 29 6.53 -7.09 -15.86
N LEU A 30 5.73 -7.67 -14.96
CA LEU A 30 4.30 -7.85 -15.18
C LEU A 30 3.47 -6.66 -14.67
N TYR A 31 4.02 -5.82 -13.78
CA TYR A 31 3.35 -4.70 -13.14
C TYR A 31 2.03 -5.08 -12.44
N LEU A 32 1.86 -6.35 -12.07
CA LEU A 32 0.66 -6.85 -11.40
C LEU A 32 0.69 -6.48 -9.92
N SER A 33 -0.48 -6.13 -9.38
CA SER A 33 -0.65 -5.90 -7.94
C SER A 33 -0.54 -7.22 -7.16
N GLU A 34 0.09 -7.16 -5.98
CA GLU A 34 0.25 -8.31 -5.08
C GLU A 34 -1.11 -8.86 -4.64
N ALA A 35 -2.07 -7.97 -4.39
CA ALA A 35 -3.42 -8.31 -4.00
C ALA A 35 -4.17 -9.12 -5.07
N PHE A 36 -3.93 -8.82 -6.35
CA PHE A 36 -4.52 -9.57 -7.46
C PHE A 36 -4.02 -11.02 -7.47
N ILE A 37 -2.72 -11.23 -7.29
CA ILE A 37 -2.11 -12.57 -7.27
C ILE A 37 -2.51 -13.32 -6.01
N ALA A 38 -2.46 -12.67 -4.86
CA ALA A 38 -2.89 -13.24 -3.59
C ALA A 38 -4.36 -13.69 -3.64
N THR A 39 -5.25 -12.87 -4.19
CA THR A 39 -6.66 -13.23 -4.38
C THR A 39 -6.81 -14.43 -5.32
N ALA A 40 -6.11 -14.45 -6.46
CA ALA A 40 -6.16 -15.58 -7.40
C ALA A 40 -5.68 -16.90 -6.76
N VAL A 41 -4.63 -16.84 -5.95
CA VAL A 41 -4.13 -17.98 -5.17
C VAL A 41 -5.15 -18.42 -4.12
N GLY A 42 -5.78 -17.48 -3.41
CA GLY A 42 -6.88 -17.76 -2.49
C GLY A 42 -8.05 -18.48 -3.16
N ILE A 43 -8.43 -18.07 -4.37
CA ILE A 43 -9.49 -18.71 -5.16
C ILE A 43 -9.06 -20.13 -5.58
N ALA A 44 -7.81 -20.30 -6.03
CA ALA A 44 -7.29 -21.58 -6.52
C ALA A 44 -7.14 -22.63 -5.40
N PHE A 45 -6.73 -22.23 -4.20
CA PHE A 45 -6.60 -23.13 -3.04
C PHE A 45 -7.84 -23.17 -2.14
N GLY A 46 -8.77 -22.24 -2.36
CA GLY A 46 -10.05 -22.15 -1.68
C GLY A 46 -11.06 -23.23 -2.10
N PRO A 47 -12.31 -23.14 -1.61
CA PRO A 47 -13.34 -24.16 -1.83
C PRO A 47 -13.69 -24.43 -3.29
N LEU A 48 -13.53 -23.44 -4.17
CA LEU A 48 -13.81 -23.58 -5.61
C LEU A 48 -12.75 -24.43 -6.34
N GLY A 49 -11.49 -24.37 -5.90
CA GLY A 49 -10.37 -25.03 -6.56
C GLY A 49 -9.97 -26.32 -5.85
N ALA A 50 -8.84 -26.27 -5.15
CA ALA A 50 -8.30 -27.44 -4.45
C ALA A 50 -9.09 -27.81 -3.17
N ASN A 51 -9.88 -26.88 -2.62
CA ASN A 51 -10.58 -26.99 -1.33
C ASN A 51 -9.65 -27.41 -0.18
N TRP A 52 -8.42 -26.88 -0.19
CA TRP A 52 -7.42 -27.14 0.85
C TRP A 52 -7.43 -26.07 1.93
N PHE A 53 -7.98 -24.90 1.63
CA PHE A 53 -8.18 -23.83 2.58
C PHE A 53 -9.67 -23.43 2.59
N SER A 54 -10.40 -23.87 3.61
CA SER A 54 -11.82 -23.55 3.78
C SER A 54 -12.01 -22.77 5.08
N PRO A 55 -12.03 -21.43 5.02
CA PRO A 55 -12.20 -20.60 6.22
C PRO A 55 -13.47 -20.88 7.02
N SER A 56 -14.53 -21.34 6.33
CA SER A 56 -15.79 -21.80 6.93
C SER A 56 -15.64 -22.97 7.90
N SER A 57 -14.53 -23.72 7.82
CA SER A 57 -14.27 -24.86 8.72
C SER A 57 -13.69 -24.46 10.08
N PHE A 58 -13.23 -23.20 10.24
CA PHE A 58 -12.60 -22.72 11.49
C PHE A 58 -13.61 -22.24 12.54
N GLY A 59 -14.91 -22.39 12.30
CA GLY A 59 -15.98 -22.00 13.23
C GLY A 59 -16.73 -20.76 12.73
N ASN A 60 -16.81 -19.72 13.57
CA ASN A 60 -17.54 -18.50 13.21
C ASN A 60 -16.76 -17.65 12.20
N GLU A 61 -16.97 -17.94 10.91
CA GLU A 61 -16.33 -17.25 9.78
C GLU A 61 -16.50 -15.73 9.85
N GLU A 62 -17.70 -15.24 10.22
CA GLU A 62 -17.99 -13.80 10.28
C GLU A 62 -17.15 -13.11 11.36
N ALA A 63 -17.05 -13.71 12.55
CA ALA A 63 -16.25 -13.19 13.65
C ALA A 63 -14.74 -13.21 13.32
N ILE A 64 -14.25 -14.31 12.74
CA ILE A 64 -12.84 -14.42 12.32
C ILE A 64 -12.53 -13.38 11.23
N THR A 65 -13.43 -13.24 10.25
CA THR A 65 -13.31 -12.25 9.17
C THR A 65 -13.22 -10.84 9.74
N ARG A 66 -14.10 -10.51 10.69
CA ARG A 66 -14.14 -9.19 11.32
C ARG A 66 -12.84 -8.87 12.04
N GLU A 67 -12.40 -9.72 12.95
CA GLU A 67 -11.19 -9.45 13.73
C GLU A 67 -9.94 -9.45 12.85
N PHE A 68 -9.88 -10.31 11.82
CA PHE A 68 -8.75 -10.34 10.90
C PHE A 68 -8.71 -9.10 9.99
N ALA A 69 -9.85 -8.68 9.42
CA ALA A 69 -9.94 -7.46 8.62
C ALA A 69 -9.62 -6.22 9.47
N ARG A 70 -10.16 -6.14 10.70
CA ARG A 70 -9.85 -5.09 11.68
C ARG A 70 -8.35 -5.04 11.99
N LEU A 71 -7.73 -6.20 12.18
CA LEU A 71 -6.29 -6.30 12.41
C LEU A 71 -5.47 -5.88 11.17
N CYS A 72 -5.93 -6.15 9.96
CA CYS A 72 -5.21 -5.68 8.78
C CYS A 72 -5.33 -4.16 8.62
N ILE A 73 -6.55 -3.63 8.65
CA ILE A 73 -6.82 -2.21 8.39
C ILE A 73 -6.15 -1.32 9.43
N ALA A 74 -6.24 -1.65 10.72
CA ALA A 74 -5.62 -0.77 11.73
C ALA A 74 -4.08 -0.70 11.61
N ILE A 75 -3.40 -1.72 11.07
CA ILE A 75 -1.95 -1.64 10.76
C ILE A 75 -1.74 -0.71 9.57
N GLN A 76 -2.55 -0.90 8.53
CA GLN A 76 -2.42 -0.21 7.26
C GLN A 76 -2.70 1.29 7.39
N VAL A 77 -3.77 1.68 8.09
CA VAL A 77 -4.06 3.09 8.36
C VAL A 77 -3.00 3.71 9.28
N MET A 78 -2.46 2.97 10.24
CA MET A 78 -1.37 3.48 11.07
C MET A 78 -0.08 3.67 10.25
N ALA A 79 0.27 2.69 9.43
CA ALA A 79 1.42 2.75 8.52
C ALA A 79 1.28 3.91 7.53
N ALA A 80 0.09 4.11 6.97
CA ALA A 80 -0.22 5.26 6.13
C ALA A 80 -0.03 6.58 6.89
N GLY A 81 -0.49 6.66 8.15
CA GLY A 81 -0.30 7.85 8.98
C GLY A 81 1.18 8.15 9.30
N VAL A 82 1.99 7.12 9.53
CA VAL A 82 3.44 7.25 9.80
C VAL A 82 4.21 7.64 8.53
N ALA A 83 3.79 7.15 7.36
CA ALA A 83 4.45 7.45 6.09
C ALA A 83 4.28 8.91 5.64
N LEU A 84 3.28 9.63 6.15
CA LEU A 84 2.98 11.01 5.74
C LEU A 84 4.05 12.01 6.23
N PRO A 85 4.36 13.05 5.42
CA PRO A 85 5.28 14.11 5.83
C PRO A 85 4.80 14.94 7.02
N LYS A 86 5.71 15.71 7.61
CA LYS A 86 5.45 16.64 8.72
C LYS A 86 4.09 17.36 8.64
N ALA A 87 3.21 17.07 9.60
CA ALA A 87 1.91 17.73 9.77
C ALA A 87 1.08 17.82 8.46
N TYR A 88 1.16 16.79 7.62
CA TYR A 88 0.57 16.79 6.29
C TYR A 88 -0.94 17.04 6.29
N LEU A 89 -1.69 16.41 7.22
CA LEU A 89 -3.14 16.62 7.36
C LEU A 89 -3.52 18.09 7.56
N TRP A 90 -2.70 18.84 8.30
CA TRP A 90 -2.93 20.26 8.55
C TRP A 90 -2.57 21.12 7.34
N LYS A 91 -1.48 20.77 6.64
CA LYS A 91 -1.03 21.46 5.42
C LYS A 91 -2.04 21.34 4.29
N GLU A 92 -2.56 20.13 4.07
CA GLU A 92 -3.49 19.80 2.98
C GLU A 92 -4.94 19.70 3.43
N ILE A 93 -5.30 20.32 4.57
CA ILE A 93 -6.64 20.21 5.16
C ILE A 93 -7.75 20.61 4.16
N ARG A 94 -7.50 21.60 3.29
CA ARG A 94 -8.47 22.01 2.27
C ARG A 94 -8.71 20.91 1.23
N SER A 95 -7.64 20.35 0.68
CA SER A 95 -7.68 19.25 -0.28
C SER A 95 -8.37 18.02 0.31
N LEU A 96 -7.98 17.65 1.54
CA LEU A 96 -8.56 16.51 2.26
C LEU A 96 -10.03 16.75 2.60
N THR A 97 -10.41 17.91 3.11
CA THR A 97 -11.82 18.21 3.44
C THR A 97 -12.73 18.04 2.22
N ILE A 98 -12.27 18.41 1.03
CA ILE A 98 -13.05 18.26 -0.21
C ILE A 98 -13.19 16.79 -0.62
N LEU A 99 -12.14 15.99 -0.46
CA LEU A 99 -12.21 14.55 -0.79
C LEU A 99 -13.00 13.76 0.27
N LEU A 100 -12.81 14.07 1.55
CA LEU A 100 -13.41 13.35 2.67
C LEU A 100 -14.88 13.73 2.91
N ILE A 101 -15.28 14.99 2.70
CA ILE A 101 -16.67 15.41 2.97
C ILE A 101 -17.54 15.28 1.72
N PRO A 102 -17.51 16.21 0.73
CA PRO A 102 -18.40 16.08 -0.42
C PRO A 102 -18.02 14.90 -1.31
N GLY A 103 -16.74 14.49 -1.36
CA GLY A 103 -16.31 13.28 -2.05
C GLY A 103 -16.96 12.02 -1.49
N MET A 104 -16.81 11.73 -0.19
CA MET A 104 -17.43 10.54 0.41
C MET A 104 -18.96 10.57 0.36
N ILE A 105 -19.60 11.73 0.59
CA ILE A 105 -21.06 11.87 0.49
C ILE A 105 -21.54 11.49 -0.92
N TRP A 106 -20.87 11.98 -1.96
CA TRP A 106 -21.19 11.61 -3.33
C TRP A 106 -20.96 10.13 -3.59
N MET A 107 -19.80 9.59 -3.17
CA MET A 107 -19.47 8.18 -3.34
C MET A 107 -20.54 7.28 -2.72
N TRP A 108 -21.01 7.64 -1.53
CA TRP A 108 -22.05 6.94 -0.80
C TRP A 108 -23.43 7.02 -1.47
N LEU A 109 -23.89 8.23 -1.82
CA LEU A 109 -25.20 8.42 -2.44
C LEU A 109 -25.27 7.82 -3.85
N SER A 110 -24.23 8.01 -4.66
CA SER A 110 -24.18 7.43 -6.01
C SER A 110 -24.16 5.90 -5.96
N SER A 111 -23.37 5.31 -5.08
CA SER A 111 -23.33 3.86 -4.87
C SER A 111 -24.68 3.32 -4.38
N SER A 112 -25.32 3.99 -3.42
CA SER A 112 -26.64 3.60 -2.89
C SER A 112 -27.70 3.63 -3.98
N LEU A 113 -27.72 4.69 -4.80
CA LEU A 113 -28.65 4.81 -5.93
C LEU A 113 -28.47 3.67 -6.94
N LEU A 114 -27.22 3.30 -7.24
CA LEU A 114 -26.92 2.21 -8.17
C LEU A 114 -27.34 0.84 -7.61
N VAL A 115 -27.09 0.60 -6.32
CA VAL A 115 -27.52 -0.63 -5.63
C VAL A 115 -29.04 -0.73 -5.63
N TRP A 116 -29.73 0.33 -5.22
CA TRP A 116 -31.20 0.38 -5.18
C TRP A 116 -31.83 0.21 -6.57
N TRP A 117 -31.24 0.82 -7.60
CA TRP A 117 -31.77 0.74 -8.96
C TRP A 117 -31.62 -0.66 -9.58
N LEU A 118 -30.53 -1.37 -9.27
CA LEU A 118 -30.20 -2.61 -9.96
C LEU A 118 -30.61 -3.88 -9.21
N ILE A 119 -30.68 -3.82 -7.88
CA ILE A 119 -31.01 -4.96 -7.03
C ILE A 119 -32.45 -4.79 -6.51
N PRO A 120 -33.42 -5.53 -7.07
CA PRO A 120 -34.80 -5.43 -6.65
C PRO A 120 -34.98 -6.00 -5.23
N GLY A 121 -36.02 -5.56 -4.53
CA GLY A 121 -36.32 -6.06 -3.19
C GLY A 121 -35.56 -5.35 -2.06
N LEU A 122 -34.66 -4.41 -2.39
CA LEU A 122 -34.01 -3.55 -1.40
C LEU A 122 -34.73 -2.21 -1.23
N ASN A 123 -34.89 -1.80 0.01
CA ASN A 123 -35.27 -0.43 0.33
C ASN A 123 -34.09 0.53 0.10
N PHE A 124 -34.38 1.82 -0.11
CA PHE A 124 -33.32 2.81 -0.30
C PHE A 124 -32.38 2.88 0.90
N LEU A 125 -32.89 2.77 2.13
CA LEU A 125 -32.06 2.76 3.35
C LEU A 125 -31.15 1.51 3.45
N GLU A 126 -31.62 0.34 3.01
CA GLU A 126 -30.81 -0.87 2.96
C GLU A 126 -29.69 -0.74 1.91
N SER A 127 -29.99 -0.13 0.76
CA SER A 127 -28.99 0.17 -0.25
C SER A 127 -27.92 1.16 0.26
N LEU A 128 -28.33 2.08 1.14
CA LEU A 128 -27.48 3.09 1.74
C LEU A 128 -26.50 2.46 2.74
N MET A 129 -26.97 1.47 3.50
CA MET A 129 -26.12 0.62 4.34
C MET A 129 -25.15 -0.21 3.50
N ILE A 130 -25.62 -0.88 2.45
CA ILE A 130 -24.75 -1.68 1.56
C ILE A 130 -23.66 -0.81 0.93
N ALA A 131 -24.04 0.35 0.40
CA ALA A 131 -23.12 1.31 -0.20
C ALA A 131 -22.06 1.80 0.78
N SER A 132 -22.42 2.02 2.05
CA SER A 132 -21.47 2.45 3.08
C SER A 132 -20.31 1.48 3.27
N CYS A 133 -20.51 0.18 3.00
CA CYS A 133 -19.45 -0.81 3.11
C CYS A 133 -18.31 -0.55 2.11
N PHE A 134 -18.61 -0.08 0.90
CA PHE A 134 -17.60 0.15 -0.13
C PHE A 134 -17.48 1.63 -0.55
N THR A 135 -17.94 2.56 0.28
CA THR A 135 -17.62 3.99 0.15
C THR A 135 -16.15 4.28 0.51
N PRO A 136 -15.59 3.75 1.61
CA PRO A 136 -14.19 3.96 1.97
C PRO A 136 -13.25 3.36 0.92
N THR A 137 -12.14 4.05 0.68
CA THR A 137 -11.08 3.64 -0.25
C THR A 137 -9.98 2.91 0.52
N ASP A 138 -9.54 1.78 -0.03
CA ASP A 138 -8.63 0.87 0.67
C ASP A 138 -7.18 1.36 0.61
N PRO A 139 -6.53 1.63 1.77
CA PRO A 139 -5.16 2.13 1.83
C PRO A 139 -4.14 1.13 1.31
N VAL A 140 -4.48 -0.16 1.30
CA VAL A 140 -3.59 -1.26 0.91
C VAL A 140 -3.42 -1.33 -0.58
N LEU A 141 -4.54 -1.42 -1.28
CA LEU A 141 -4.58 -1.40 -2.73
C LEU A 141 -4.09 -0.04 -3.22
N ALA A 142 -4.47 1.05 -2.56
CA ALA A 142 -3.95 2.38 -2.87
C ALA A 142 -2.42 2.43 -2.72
N SER A 143 -1.88 1.97 -1.59
CA SER A 143 -0.43 1.91 -1.35
C SER A 143 0.29 1.06 -2.40
N SER A 144 -0.21 -0.13 -2.73
CA SER A 144 0.41 -1.02 -3.73
C SER A 144 0.46 -0.44 -5.15
N ILE A 145 -0.42 0.52 -5.46
CA ILE A 145 -0.53 1.20 -6.75
C ILE A 145 0.31 2.47 -6.76
N VAL A 146 0.37 3.16 -5.63
CA VAL A 146 1.00 4.46 -5.43
C VAL A 146 2.47 4.32 -5.03
N GLN A 147 2.86 3.16 -4.52
CA GLN A 147 4.21 2.78 -4.13
C GLN A 147 4.71 1.71 -5.10
N GLY A 148 5.86 1.95 -5.73
CA GLY A 148 6.43 1.06 -6.73
C GLY A 148 7.13 1.82 -7.85
N HIS A 149 8.03 1.13 -8.55
CA HIS A 149 8.90 1.72 -9.56
C HIS A 149 8.14 2.49 -10.65
N PHE A 150 6.95 2.01 -11.04
CA PHE A 150 6.12 2.70 -12.01
C PHE A 150 5.52 4.00 -11.46
N ALA A 151 4.93 3.94 -10.27
CA ALA A 151 4.29 5.09 -9.63
C ALA A 151 5.29 6.19 -9.29
N GLU A 152 6.49 5.81 -8.82
CA GLU A 152 7.59 6.74 -8.57
C GLU A 152 8.06 7.49 -9.82
N GLN A 153 7.99 6.84 -10.98
CA GLN A 153 8.40 7.46 -12.26
C GLN A 153 7.31 8.31 -12.91
N HIS A 154 6.04 7.96 -12.73
CA HIS A 154 4.93 8.55 -13.51
C HIS A 154 3.95 9.38 -12.69
N VAL A 155 3.96 9.26 -11.35
CA VAL A 155 3.01 9.93 -10.46
C VAL A 155 3.76 10.90 -9.54
N PRO A 156 3.41 12.20 -9.56
CA PRO A 156 4.02 13.18 -8.67
C PRO A 156 3.88 12.82 -7.19
N PHE A 157 4.91 13.12 -6.40
CA PHE A 157 4.96 12.82 -4.96
C PHE A 157 3.78 13.40 -4.16
N HIS A 158 3.28 14.58 -4.55
CA HIS A 158 2.15 15.22 -3.86
C HIS A 158 0.83 14.45 -4.03
N ILE A 159 0.58 13.86 -5.20
CA ILE A 159 -0.61 13.03 -5.45
C ILE A 159 -0.52 11.72 -4.67
N ARG A 160 0.67 11.13 -4.59
CA ARG A 160 0.91 9.90 -3.82
C ARG A 160 0.55 10.10 -2.34
N ASN A 161 1.05 11.17 -1.73
CA ASN A 161 0.74 11.48 -0.33
C ASN A 161 -0.73 11.86 -0.13
N LEU A 162 -1.35 12.54 -1.09
CA LEU A 162 -2.76 12.89 -1.02
C LEU A 162 -3.64 11.63 -1.00
N ILE A 163 -3.37 10.66 -1.88
CA ILE A 163 -4.11 9.39 -1.93
C ILE A 163 -3.89 8.59 -0.64
N LEU A 164 -2.66 8.49 -0.15
CA LEU A 164 -2.35 7.80 1.11
C LEU A 164 -3.06 8.44 2.31
N ALA A 165 -3.05 9.77 2.41
CA ALA A 165 -3.73 10.49 3.48
C ALA A 165 -5.25 10.36 3.40
N GLU A 166 -5.81 10.40 2.19
CA GLU A 166 -7.24 10.24 1.98
C GLU A 166 -7.71 8.83 2.31
N SER A 167 -7.03 7.80 1.81
CA SER A 167 -7.44 6.40 2.05
C SER A 167 -7.28 6.00 3.52
N GLY A 168 -6.24 6.50 4.21
CA GLY A 168 -6.09 6.29 5.65
C GLY A 168 -7.14 7.00 6.51
N ALA A 169 -7.58 8.20 6.11
CA ALA A 169 -8.64 8.93 6.83
C ALA A 169 -10.05 8.39 6.51
N ASN A 170 -10.29 7.99 5.26
CA ASN A 170 -11.57 7.45 4.78
C ASN A 170 -11.99 6.19 5.55
N ASP A 171 -11.03 5.30 5.86
CA ASP A 171 -11.31 4.06 6.59
C ASP A 171 -11.81 4.29 8.01
N GLY A 172 -11.45 5.39 8.66
CA GLY A 172 -12.08 5.81 9.92
C GLY A 172 -13.41 6.55 9.71
N LEU A 173 -13.48 7.39 8.68
CA LEU A 173 -14.68 8.20 8.40
C LEU A 173 -15.83 7.42 7.73
N GLY A 174 -15.69 6.12 7.48
CA GLY A 174 -16.76 5.26 6.98
C GLY A 174 -17.86 4.98 8.02
N TYR A 175 -17.51 4.94 9.32
CA TYR A 175 -18.43 4.68 10.44
C TYR A 175 -19.69 5.56 10.44
N PRO A 176 -19.59 6.90 10.32
CA PRO A 176 -20.74 7.78 10.20
C PRO A 176 -21.73 7.40 9.12
N PHE A 177 -21.26 6.95 7.96
CA PHE A 177 -22.14 6.61 6.83
C PHE A 177 -22.88 5.30 7.09
N LEU A 178 -22.18 4.29 7.63
CA LEU A 178 -22.79 3.01 7.99
C LEU A 178 -23.83 3.19 9.09
N PHE A 179 -23.46 3.79 10.23
CA PHE A 179 -24.36 3.92 11.36
C PHE A 179 -25.52 4.89 11.12
N LEU A 180 -25.37 5.88 10.23
CA LEU A 180 -26.50 6.70 9.80
C LEU A 180 -27.57 5.85 9.11
N ALA A 181 -27.17 4.99 8.16
CA ALA A 181 -28.10 4.10 7.48
C ALA A 181 -28.74 3.08 8.44
N VAL A 182 -27.94 2.49 9.33
CA VAL A 182 -28.43 1.54 10.35
C VAL A 182 -29.42 2.18 11.31
N TYR A 183 -29.12 3.37 11.85
CA TYR A 183 -30.03 4.05 12.77
C TYR A 183 -31.32 4.51 12.10
N LEU A 184 -31.27 4.89 10.83
CA LEU A 184 -32.47 5.22 10.05
C LEU A 184 -33.35 4.00 9.76
N LEU A 185 -32.77 2.79 9.70
CA LEU A 185 -33.52 1.54 9.59
C LEU A 185 -34.18 1.14 10.92
N GLN A 186 -33.47 1.33 12.04
CA GLN A 186 -33.91 0.83 13.35
C GLN A 186 -34.80 1.81 14.14
N MET A 187 -34.73 3.11 13.85
CA MET A 187 -35.34 4.15 14.70
C MET A 187 -36.02 5.26 13.86
N PRO A 188 -36.98 6.00 14.43
CA PRO A 188 -37.58 7.16 13.78
C PRO A 188 -36.53 8.25 13.45
N THR A 189 -36.70 8.92 12.31
CA THR A 189 -35.71 9.83 11.70
C THR A 189 -35.13 10.87 12.66
N GLY A 190 -35.97 11.52 13.47
CA GLY A 190 -35.50 12.55 14.41
C GLY A 190 -34.58 12.01 15.50
N GLN A 191 -34.90 10.83 16.06
CA GLN A 191 -34.07 10.18 17.09
C GLN A 191 -32.81 9.59 16.48
N ALA A 192 -32.91 8.99 15.28
CA ALA A 192 -31.78 8.43 14.54
C ALA A 192 -30.71 9.50 14.27
N ILE A 193 -31.10 10.67 13.73
CA ILE A 193 -30.18 11.78 13.44
C ILE A 193 -29.59 12.36 14.72
N GLY A 194 -30.40 12.54 15.77
CA GLY A 194 -29.92 13.03 17.06
C GLY A 194 -28.88 12.11 17.69
N LYS A 195 -29.15 10.80 17.73
CA LYS A 195 -28.22 9.78 18.23
C LYS A 195 -26.97 9.70 17.35
N TRP A 196 -27.12 9.72 16.03
CA TRP A 196 -26.00 9.72 15.09
C TRP A 196 -25.06 10.91 15.31
N PHE A 197 -25.62 12.12 15.39
CA PHE A 197 -24.82 13.34 15.57
C PHE A 197 -24.10 13.34 16.91
N TYR A 198 -24.79 13.04 18.00
CA TYR A 198 -24.19 13.07 19.34
C TYR A 198 -23.23 11.89 19.57
N TRP A 199 -23.66 10.66 19.27
CA TRP A 199 -22.90 9.46 19.59
C TRP A 199 -21.79 9.19 18.58
N ILE A 200 -22.06 9.26 17.27
CA ILE A 200 -21.06 8.89 16.25
C ILE A 200 -20.13 10.07 15.97
N LEU A 201 -20.68 11.23 15.59
CA LEU A 201 -19.85 12.38 15.22
C LEU A 201 -19.20 13.05 16.43
N ALA A 202 -19.98 13.40 17.45
CA ALA A 202 -19.47 14.19 18.57
C ALA A 202 -18.73 13.35 19.62
N PHE A 203 -19.18 12.11 19.91
CA PHE A 203 -18.51 11.24 20.87
C PHE A 203 -17.44 10.37 20.19
N GLN A 204 -17.80 9.44 19.30
CA GLN A 204 -16.83 8.47 18.76
C GLN A 204 -15.70 9.14 17.95
N ILE A 205 -16.00 9.98 16.96
CA ILE A 205 -14.94 10.58 16.11
C ILE A 205 -14.05 11.53 16.89
N LEU A 206 -14.63 12.44 17.67
CA LEU A 206 -13.86 13.41 18.45
C LEU A 206 -13.00 12.70 19.49
N LEU A 207 -13.56 11.74 20.23
CA LEU A 207 -12.84 10.99 21.25
C LEU A 207 -11.71 10.17 20.64
N SER A 208 -11.96 9.49 19.51
CA SER A 208 -10.94 8.72 18.78
C SER A 208 -9.81 9.62 18.29
N THR A 209 -10.13 10.82 17.80
CA THR A 209 -9.14 11.81 17.39
C THR A 209 -8.30 12.29 18.57
N ILE A 210 -8.91 12.59 19.72
CA ILE A 210 -8.21 13.04 20.93
C ILE A 210 -7.31 11.92 21.47
N ILE A 211 -7.85 10.71 21.62
CA ILE A 211 -7.12 9.54 22.14
C ILE A 211 -5.95 9.20 21.22
N GLY A 212 -6.19 9.12 19.90
CA GLY A 212 -5.14 8.88 18.91
C GLY A 212 -4.05 9.94 18.97
N PHE A 213 -4.43 11.22 19.05
CA PHE A 213 -3.46 12.31 19.15
C PHE A 213 -2.61 12.22 20.42
N VAL A 214 -3.24 12.00 21.58
CA VAL A 214 -2.57 11.90 22.89
C VAL A 214 -1.62 10.70 22.90
N VAL A 215 -2.06 9.52 22.46
CA VAL A 215 -1.22 8.32 22.44
C VAL A 215 -0.05 8.46 21.47
N GLY A 216 -0.28 8.95 20.24
CA GLY A 216 0.80 9.21 19.29
C GLY A 216 1.81 10.23 19.82
N PHE A 217 1.34 11.27 20.52
CA PHE A 217 2.20 12.28 21.13
C PHE A 217 3.05 11.72 22.28
N ILE A 218 2.44 10.95 23.19
CA ILE A 218 3.13 10.31 24.31
C ILE A 218 4.15 9.31 23.79
N ALA A 219 3.77 8.47 22.83
CA ALA A 219 4.63 7.47 22.23
C ALA A 219 5.86 8.10 21.57
N ARG A 220 5.67 9.21 20.83
CA ARG A 220 6.77 9.98 20.24
C ARG A 220 7.71 10.55 21.30
N LYS A 221 7.18 11.12 22.38
CA LYS A 221 8.01 11.67 23.47
C LYS A 221 8.76 10.58 24.22
N ALA A 222 8.11 9.45 24.50
CA ALA A 222 8.73 8.29 25.14
C ALA A 222 9.88 7.74 24.31
N LEU A 223 9.70 7.61 22.98
CA LEU A 223 10.75 7.16 22.08
C LEU A 223 11.94 8.13 22.05
N LYS A 224 11.67 9.43 21.87
CA LYS A 224 12.73 10.46 21.91
C LYS A 224 13.50 10.43 23.23
N PHE A 225 12.82 10.24 24.36
CA PHE A 225 13.44 10.15 25.67
C PHE A 225 14.34 8.92 25.80
N ALA A 226 13.88 7.76 25.34
CA ALA A 226 14.64 6.51 25.38
C ALA A 226 15.88 6.56 24.46
N GLU A 227 15.75 7.13 23.26
CA GLU A 227 16.88 7.29 22.33
C GLU A 227 17.91 8.30 22.83
N GLN A 228 17.49 9.43 23.40
CA GLN A 228 18.41 10.40 24.01
C GLN A 228 19.24 9.78 25.13
N ARG A 229 18.67 8.79 25.85
CA ARG A 229 19.38 8.03 26.87
C ARG A 229 20.12 6.80 26.34
N LYS A 230 20.15 6.60 25.02
CA LYS A 230 20.73 5.42 24.35
C LYS A 230 20.24 4.10 24.93
N MET A 231 18.96 4.05 25.34
CA MET A 231 18.33 2.86 25.91
C MET A 231 17.75 1.93 24.84
N ILE A 232 17.71 2.37 23.58
CA ILE A 232 17.12 1.64 22.46
C ILE A 232 18.18 1.46 21.37
N ASP A 233 18.37 0.22 20.95
CA ASP A 233 19.12 -0.13 19.75
C ASP A 233 18.32 0.18 18.49
N LYS A 234 18.99 0.38 17.34
CA LYS A 234 18.35 0.74 16.07
C LYS A 234 17.29 -0.26 15.61
N GLU A 235 17.48 -1.55 15.86
CA GLU A 235 16.50 -2.58 15.54
C GLU A 235 15.25 -2.46 16.43
N SER A 236 15.45 -2.23 17.73
CA SER A 236 14.39 -1.98 18.70
C SER A 236 13.63 -0.67 18.44
N PHE A 237 14.27 0.33 17.82
CA PHE A 237 13.65 1.57 17.38
C PHE A 237 12.60 1.33 16.28
N LEU A 238 12.96 0.50 15.29
CA LEU A 238 12.06 0.04 14.23
C LEU A 238 10.93 -0.84 14.76
N VAL A 239 11.29 -1.79 15.62
CA VAL A 239 10.33 -2.66 16.29
C VAL A 239 9.40 -1.83 17.16
N TYR A 240 9.83 -0.73 17.78
CA TYR A 240 8.96 0.14 18.57
C TYR A 240 7.86 0.78 17.69
N ALA A 241 8.16 1.18 16.46
CA ALA A 241 7.18 1.72 15.53
C ALA A 241 6.17 0.68 15.06
N VAL A 242 6.67 -0.52 14.73
CA VAL A 242 5.84 -1.68 14.40
C VAL A 242 5.05 -2.15 15.63
N ALA A 243 5.63 -2.07 16.83
CA ALA A 243 5.02 -2.44 18.10
C ALA A 243 3.98 -1.40 18.54
N LEU A 244 4.10 -0.11 18.23
CA LEU A 244 2.95 0.79 18.40
C LEU A 244 1.79 0.39 17.46
N ALA A 245 2.11 -0.19 16.29
CA ALA A 245 1.14 -0.74 15.32
C ALA A 245 0.63 -2.14 15.64
N VAL A 246 1.36 -2.94 16.42
CA VAL A 246 1.13 -4.39 16.60
C VAL A 246 1.13 -4.78 18.07
N SER A 247 2.01 -4.23 18.90
CA SER A 247 2.10 -4.47 20.34
C SER A 247 0.99 -3.76 21.12
N GLY A 248 0.15 -4.57 21.76
CA GLY A 248 -0.16 -4.43 23.19
C GLY A 248 -0.58 -3.04 23.67
N CYS A 249 0.38 -2.16 23.96
CA CYS A 249 0.11 -0.86 24.59
C CYS A 249 -0.38 0.25 23.65
N GLY A 250 -0.09 0.19 22.35
CA GLY A 250 -0.48 1.22 21.39
C GLY A 250 -1.72 0.88 20.60
N ARG A 251 -2.01 -0.42 20.45
CA ARG A 251 -3.15 -0.91 19.68
C ARG A 251 -4.09 -1.79 20.47
N LEU A 252 -3.61 -2.76 21.25
CA LEU A 252 -4.52 -3.54 22.10
C LEU A 252 -5.10 -2.67 23.23
N PHE A 253 -4.36 -1.68 23.71
CA PHE A 253 -4.90 -0.65 24.59
C PHE A 253 -5.72 0.39 23.82
N LEU A 254 -5.32 0.83 22.61
CA LEU A 254 -6.14 1.81 21.88
C LEU A 254 -7.38 1.13 21.30
N THR A 255 -7.26 0.16 20.40
CA THR A 255 -8.39 -0.68 19.95
C THR A 255 -9.13 -1.33 21.12
N GLY A 256 -8.48 -1.85 22.16
CA GLY A 256 -9.20 -2.44 23.30
C GLY A 256 -9.88 -1.41 24.20
N THR A 257 -9.20 -0.35 24.66
CA THR A 257 -9.81 0.70 25.50
C THR A 257 -10.81 1.54 24.72
N VAL A 258 -10.52 1.91 23.47
CA VAL A 258 -11.45 2.60 22.56
C VAL A 258 -12.62 1.69 22.19
N SER A 259 -12.43 0.39 21.94
CA SER A 259 -13.56 -0.55 21.72
C SER A 259 -14.37 -0.79 22.99
N ILE A 260 -13.75 -0.84 24.18
CA ILE A 260 -14.46 -0.92 25.47
C ILE A 260 -15.30 0.35 25.68
N ILE A 261 -14.79 1.51 25.26
CA ILE A 261 -15.51 2.78 25.26
C ILE A 261 -16.56 2.84 24.12
N GLY A 262 -16.53 1.90 23.18
CA GLY A 262 -17.44 1.85 22.03
C GLY A 262 -17.16 2.92 20.97
N SER A 263 -15.89 3.27 20.78
CA SER A 263 -15.40 4.32 19.88
C SER A 263 -14.61 3.73 18.69
N ASP A 264 -14.40 4.52 17.63
CA ASP A 264 -13.77 4.08 16.38
C ASP A 264 -12.24 3.93 16.52
N ASP A 265 -11.78 2.69 16.50
CA ASP A 265 -10.36 2.36 16.65
C ASP A 265 -9.54 2.58 15.38
N LEU A 266 -10.13 2.54 14.18
CA LEU A 266 -9.41 2.73 12.92
C LEU A 266 -8.97 4.18 12.77
N LEU A 267 -9.86 5.13 13.02
CA LEU A 267 -9.53 6.55 13.02
C LEU A 267 -8.48 6.89 14.09
N ALA A 268 -8.62 6.31 15.29
CA ALA A 268 -7.66 6.51 16.37
C ALA A 268 -6.25 6.05 15.98
N CYS A 269 -6.13 4.90 15.31
CA CYS A 269 -4.85 4.39 14.78
C CYS A 269 -4.24 5.32 13.71
N PHE A 270 -5.05 5.82 12.77
CA PHE A 270 -4.58 6.76 11.74
C PHE A 270 -4.06 8.07 12.34
N ILE A 271 -4.81 8.65 13.29
CA ILE A 271 -4.43 9.89 13.97
C ILE A 271 -3.22 9.68 14.88
N ALA A 272 -3.10 8.52 15.53
CA ALA A 272 -1.92 8.16 16.32
C ALA A 272 -0.66 8.11 15.46
N GLY A 273 -0.73 7.48 14.28
CA GLY A 273 0.37 7.45 13.31
C GLY A 273 0.81 8.85 12.87
N ASN A 274 -0.15 9.72 12.54
CA ASN A 274 0.13 11.11 12.15
C ASN A 274 0.69 11.96 13.30
N SER A 275 0.17 11.81 14.51
CA SER A 275 0.66 12.52 15.71
C SER A 275 2.09 12.08 16.06
N PHE A 276 2.38 10.79 15.86
CA PHE A 276 3.70 10.21 16.09
C PHE A 276 4.77 10.80 15.15
N THR A 277 4.44 11.05 13.88
CA THR A 277 5.36 11.63 12.88
C THR A 277 5.22 13.14 12.72
N TRP A 278 4.55 13.82 13.64
CA TRP A 278 4.26 15.26 13.53
C TRP A 278 5.49 16.18 13.40
N ASP A 279 6.66 15.75 13.90
CA ASP A 279 7.92 16.51 13.77
C ASP A 279 8.79 16.03 12.59
N ASP A 280 8.34 15.03 11.83
CA ASP A 280 9.05 14.33 10.74
C ASP A 280 10.31 13.54 11.13
N TRP A 281 10.85 13.82 12.32
CA TRP A 281 12.09 13.21 12.83
C TRP A 281 12.10 11.67 12.74
N PHE A 282 11.01 11.03 13.18
CA PHE A 282 10.91 9.58 13.16
C PHE A 282 10.90 9.01 11.73
N ARG A 283 10.15 9.66 10.83
CA ARG A 283 10.01 9.24 9.44
C ARG A 283 11.37 9.28 8.71
N ILE A 284 12.15 10.34 8.94
CA ILE A 284 13.48 10.51 8.35
C ILE A 284 14.46 9.47 8.89
N GLU A 285 14.47 9.22 10.20
CA GLU A 285 15.37 8.23 10.81
C GLU A 285 15.05 6.80 10.35
N THR A 286 13.77 6.53 10.03
CA THR A 286 13.26 5.23 9.62
C THR A 286 13.14 5.08 8.10
N GLU A 287 13.49 6.11 7.32
CA GLU A 287 13.31 6.11 5.85
C GLU A 287 14.07 4.95 5.16
N ASN A 288 15.20 4.53 5.75
CA ASN A 288 16.02 3.44 5.23
C ASN A 288 15.65 2.07 5.81
N ALA A 289 14.57 1.97 6.55
CA ALA A 289 14.29 0.81 7.37
C ALA A 289 12.92 0.19 7.07
N HIS A 290 12.99 -0.97 6.43
CA HIS A 290 11.85 -1.61 5.74
C HIS A 290 11.02 -2.57 6.60
N MET A 291 11.24 -2.67 7.93
CA MET A 291 10.58 -3.69 8.76
C MET A 291 9.06 -3.53 8.81
N ALA A 292 8.56 -2.29 8.87
CA ALA A 292 7.12 -2.01 8.87
C ALA A 292 6.47 -2.39 7.53
N GLU A 293 7.18 -2.14 6.41
CA GLU A 293 6.74 -2.50 5.07
C GLU A 293 6.65 -4.03 4.90
N VAL A 294 7.58 -4.79 5.47
CA VAL A 294 7.56 -6.26 5.41
C VAL A 294 6.33 -6.82 6.12
N VAL A 295 6.02 -6.34 7.33
CA VAL A 295 4.84 -6.79 8.08
C VAL A 295 3.55 -6.43 7.33
N ASP A 296 3.49 -5.22 6.77
CA ASP A 296 2.34 -4.78 5.95
C ASP A 296 2.12 -5.68 4.73
N VAL A 297 3.19 -5.97 3.96
CA VAL A 297 3.12 -6.87 2.80
C VAL A 297 2.67 -8.28 3.20
N LEU A 298 3.19 -8.84 4.29
CA LEU A 298 2.82 -10.17 4.76
C LEU A 298 1.34 -10.26 5.14
N LEU A 299 0.83 -9.27 5.87
CA LEU A 299 -0.58 -9.21 6.27
C LEU A 299 -1.49 -8.97 5.08
N ASN A 300 -1.10 -8.09 4.17
CA ASN A 300 -1.81 -7.81 2.94
C ASN A 300 -1.96 -9.08 2.08
N LEU A 301 -0.86 -9.78 1.80
CA LEU A 301 -0.88 -11.05 1.07
C LEU A 301 -1.78 -12.08 1.75
N SER A 302 -1.67 -12.20 3.08
CA SER A 302 -2.50 -13.13 3.85
C SER A 302 -3.99 -12.78 3.77
N MET A 303 -4.33 -11.50 3.85
CA MET A 303 -5.71 -11.00 3.79
C MET A 303 -6.34 -11.22 2.42
N PHE A 304 -5.62 -10.97 1.32
CA PHE A 304 -6.18 -11.20 -0.01
C PHE A 304 -6.27 -12.69 -0.38
N VAL A 305 -5.35 -13.53 0.11
CA VAL A 305 -5.54 -15.00 0.04
C VAL A 305 -6.79 -15.41 0.82
N TYR A 306 -7.00 -14.85 2.01
CA TYR A 306 -8.21 -15.07 2.80
C TYR A 306 -9.48 -14.66 2.05
N ILE A 307 -9.53 -13.43 1.53
CA ILE A 307 -10.66 -12.92 0.73
C ILE A 307 -10.95 -13.83 -0.46
N GLY A 308 -9.91 -14.27 -1.18
CA GLY A 308 -10.06 -15.18 -2.33
C GLY A 308 -10.67 -16.53 -1.95
N ALA A 309 -10.39 -17.03 -0.76
CA ALA A 309 -10.90 -18.30 -0.27
C ALA A 309 -12.31 -18.21 0.35
N THR A 310 -12.72 -17.03 0.84
CA THR A 310 -14.05 -16.80 1.44
C THR A 310 -15.11 -16.31 0.46
N VAL A 311 -14.78 -16.17 -0.82
CA VAL A 311 -15.74 -15.71 -1.85
C VAL A 311 -16.96 -16.66 -1.91
N PRO A 312 -18.20 -16.15 -1.71
CA PRO A 312 -19.40 -16.96 -1.73
C PRO A 312 -19.92 -17.15 -3.17
N TRP A 313 -19.27 -18.04 -3.93
CA TRP A 313 -19.57 -18.26 -5.34
C TRP A 313 -21.04 -18.63 -5.61
N ASP A 314 -21.62 -19.48 -4.77
CA ASP A 314 -23.01 -19.96 -4.94
C ASP A 314 -24.03 -18.84 -4.75
N SER A 315 -23.74 -17.88 -3.88
CA SER A 315 -24.62 -16.74 -3.57
C SER A 315 -24.69 -15.70 -4.69
N PHE A 316 -23.77 -15.72 -5.66
CA PHE A 316 -23.81 -14.77 -6.79
C PHE A 316 -24.91 -15.05 -7.82
N THR A 317 -25.36 -16.30 -7.88
CA THR A 317 -26.42 -16.78 -8.78
C THR A 317 -27.71 -17.11 -8.06
N ASP A 318 -27.79 -16.85 -6.76
CA ASP A 318 -28.93 -17.24 -5.96
C ASP A 318 -30.16 -16.39 -6.30
N SER A 319 -31.13 -17.04 -6.92
CA SER A 319 -32.39 -16.42 -7.32
C SER A 319 -33.26 -16.05 -6.12
N SER A 320 -33.05 -16.67 -4.95
CA SER A 320 -33.76 -16.33 -3.72
C SER A 320 -33.36 -14.96 -3.18
N LEU A 321 -32.12 -14.53 -3.45
CA LEU A 321 -31.58 -13.22 -3.10
C LEU A 321 -31.91 -12.16 -4.16
N SER A 322 -32.65 -12.51 -5.21
CA SER A 322 -32.91 -11.68 -6.40
C SER A 322 -31.64 -11.21 -7.14
N LEU A 323 -30.53 -11.88 -6.87
CA LEU A 323 -29.23 -11.60 -7.48
C LEU A 323 -29.09 -12.33 -8.80
N SER A 324 -28.41 -11.67 -9.74
CA SER A 324 -27.98 -12.28 -11.00
C SER A 324 -26.58 -11.81 -11.33
N LEU A 325 -25.80 -12.68 -11.96
CA LEU A 325 -24.42 -12.37 -12.35
C LEU A 325 -24.34 -11.10 -13.22
N TRP A 326 -25.24 -10.95 -14.20
CA TRP A 326 -25.22 -9.78 -15.08
C TRP A 326 -25.47 -8.47 -14.30
N ARG A 327 -26.36 -8.49 -13.30
CA ARG A 327 -26.60 -7.32 -12.42
C ARG A 327 -25.34 -7.00 -11.64
N LEU A 328 -24.70 -7.98 -11.02
CA LEU A 328 -23.46 -7.76 -10.28
C LEU A 328 -22.35 -7.18 -11.17
N PHE A 329 -22.18 -7.68 -12.39
CA PHE A 329 -21.22 -7.13 -13.35
C PHE A 329 -21.54 -5.68 -13.73
N VAL A 330 -22.80 -5.37 -14.06
CA VAL A 330 -23.22 -4.02 -14.41
C VAL A 330 -23.06 -3.09 -13.20
N LEU A 331 -23.43 -3.53 -12.00
CA LEU A 331 -23.22 -2.79 -10.76
C LEU A 331 -21.74 -2.46 -10.55
N ALA A 332 -20.87 -3.46 -10.67
CA ALA A 332 -19.43 -3.27 -10.46
C ALA A 332 -18.86 -2.27 -11.47
N ILE A 333 -19.21 -2.36 -12.75
CA ILE A 333 -18.77 -1.41 -13.78
C ILE A 333 -19.26 0.00 -13.43
N LEU A 334 -20.54 0.15 -13.13
CA LEU A 334 -21.12 1.47 -12.82
C LEU A 334 -20.55 2.07 -11.54
N VAL A 335 -20.36 1.27 -10.49
CA VAL A 335 -19.78 1.75 -9.23
C VAL A 335 -18.31 2.13 -9.44
N LEU A 336 -17.50 1.31 -10.11
CA LEU A 336 -16.09 1.64 -10.37
C LEU A 336 -15.94 2.92 -11.21
N LEU A 337 -16.85 3.18 -12.15
CA LEU A 337 -16.80 4.37 -13.00
C LEU A 337 -17.45 5.61 -12.37
N LEU A 338 -18.58 5.47 -11.68
CA LEU A 338 -19.40 6.61 -11.25
C LEU A 338 -19.21 7.00 -9.79
N ARG A 339 -18.72 6.08 -8.95
CA ARG A 339 -18.56 6.36 -7.52
C ARG A 339 -17.59 7.50 -7.29
N ARG A 340 -16.36 7.39 -7.81
CA ARG A 340 -15.26 8.32 -7.47
C ARG A 340 -14.87 9.28 -8.60
N LEU A 341 -14.73 8.76 -9.82
CA LEU A 341 -14.23 9.53 -10.96
C LEU A 341 -15.00 10.84 -11.19
N PRO A 342 -16.36 10.87 -11.19
CA PRO A 342 -17.10 12.08 -11.52
C PRO A 342 -16.92 13.17 -10.46
N ILE A 343 -16.95 12.82 -9.17
CA ILE A 343 -16.86 13.81 -8.10
C ILE A 343 -15.45 14.39 -7.97
N VAL A 344 -14.40 13.59 -8.19
CA VAL A 344 -13.02 14.12 -8.19
C VAL A 344 -12.81 15.04 -9.39
N LEU A 345 -13.33 14.68 -10.58
CA LEU A 345 -13.27 15.56 -11.76
C LEU A 345 -14.16 16.81 -11.63
N ALA A 346 -15.22 16.77 -10.83
CA ALA A 346 -16.04 17.94 -10.55
C ALA A 346 -15.39 18.87 -9.50
N THR A 347 -14.68 18.29 -8.52
CA THR A 347 -14.16 19.04 -7.36
C THR A 347 -12.67 19.36 -7.40
N TYR A 348 -11.89 18.84 -8.37
CA TYR A 348 -10.43 19.03 -8.40
C TYR A 348 -10.00 20.50 -8.40
N LYS A 349 -10.78 21.40 -9.00
CA LYS A 349 -10.47 22.85 -8.99
C LYS A 349 -10.49 23.48 -7.61
N PHE A 350 -11.23 22.87 -6.68
CA PHE A 350 -11.32 23.32 -5.30
C PHE A 350 -10.25 22.69 -4.43
N ALA A 351 -9.65 21.56 -4.84
CA ALA A 351 -8.61 20.84 -4.11
C ALA A 351 -7.22 21.34 -4.55
N PRO A 352 -6.55 22.20 -3.76
CA PRO A 352 -5.29 22.83 -4.20
C PRO A 352 -4.17 21.84 -4.50
N ALA A 353 -4.19 20.65 -3.90
CA ALA A 353 -3.22 19.59 -4.17
C ALA A 353 -3.32 18.98 -5.57
N ILE A 354 -4.43 19.16 -6.30
CA ILE A 354 -4.61 18.58 -7.64
C ILE A 354 -4.46 19.69 -8.68
N HIS A 355 -3.33 19.71 -9.38
CA HIS A 355 -3.01 20.84 -10.26
C HIS A 355 -3.59 20.69 -11.66
N ASN A 356 -3.63 19.46 -12.18
CA ASN A 356 -3.91 19.18 -13.58
C ASN A 356 -5.10 18.22 -13.75
N PHE A 357 -5.79 18.31 -14.89
CA PHE A 357 -6.86 17.36 -15.23
C PHE A 357 -6.38 15.90 -15.26
N ARG A 358 -5.12 15.66 -15.66
CA ARG A 358 -4.52 14.31 -15.65
C ARG A 358 -4.33 13.79 -14.23
N GLU A 359 -3.93 14.66 -13.30
CA GLU A 359 -3.81 14.32 -11.88
C GLU A 359 -5.20 14.06 -11.29
N ALA A 360 -6.21 14.86 -11.66
CA ALA A 360 -7.60 14.65 -11.25
C ALA A 360 -8.16 13.31 -11.76
N LEU A 361 -7.87 12.96 -13.02
CA LEU A 361 -8.27 11.68 -13.60
C LEU A 361 -7.59 10.51 -12.88
N PHE A 362 -6.29 10.63 -12.60
CA PHE A 362 -5.53 9.62 -11.85
C PHE A 362 -6.08 9.43 -10.44
N THR A 363 -6.23 10.52 -9.69
CA THR A 363 -6.80 10.50 -8.32
C THR A 363 -8.23 9.98 -8.33
N GLY A 364 -9.05 10.34 -9.31
CA GLY A 364 -10.42 9.86 -9.43
C GLY A 364 -10.53 8.39 -9.78
N TRP A 365 -9.63 7.86 -10.61
CA TRP A 365 -9.59 6.45 -11.00
C TRP A 365 -9.09 5.55 -9.87
N PHE A 366 -8.03 5.94 -9.17
CA PHE A 366 -7.36 5.06 -8.21
C PHE A 366 -7.97 5.09 -6.81
N GLY A 367 -9.24 4.68 -6.71
CA GLY A 367 -10.00 4.53 -5.46
C GLY A 367 -10.45 3.09 -5.24
N PRO A 368 -9.50 2.17 -5.01
CA PRO A 368 -9.80 0.76 -4.91
C PRO A 368 -10.65 0.44 -3.67
N ILE A 369 -11.51 -0.57 -3.82
CA ILE A 369 -12.24 -1.26 -2.78
C ILE A 369 -11.42 -2.47 -2.37
N GLY A 370 -11.19 -2.64 -1.08
CA GLY A 370 -10.39 -3.73 -0.54
C GLY A 370 -10.87 -4.16 0.84
N VAL A 371 -9.92 -4.29 1.77
CA VAL A 371 -10.11 -4.91 3.08
C VAL A 371 -11.10 -4.11 3.93
N GLY A 372 -11.09 -2.77 3.83
CA GLY A 372 -12.05 -1.88 4.48
C GLY A 372 -13.50 -2.32 4.28
N ALA A 373 -13.86 -2.68 3.05
CA ALA A 373 -15.23 -3.07 2.74
C ALA A 373 -15.65 -4.39 3.38
N LEU A 374 -14.71 -5.32 3.54
CA LEU A 374 -14.97 -6.57 4.25
C LEU A 374 -15.23 -6.33 5.74
N PHE A 375 -14.44 -5.46 6.37
CA PHE A 375 -14.66 -5.05 7.76
C PHE A 375 -16.04 -4.41 7.95
N TYR A 376 -16.39 -3.41 7.13
CA TYR A 376 -17.68 -2.73 7.24
C TYR A 376 -18.87 -3.66 6.98
N TYR A 377 -18.74 -4.62 6.06
CA TYR A 377 -19.76 -5.67 5.89
C TYR A 377 -20.00 -6.45 7.18
N THR A 378 -18.94 -6.93 7.85
CA THR A 378 -19.07 -7.70 9.08
C THR A 378 -19.67 -6.87 10.24
N VAL A 379 -19.35 -5.58 10.30
CA VAL A 379 -19.95 -4.65 11.27
C VAL A 379 -21.42 -4.41 10.95
N ALA A 380 -21.79 -4.28 9.67
CA ALA A 380 -23.17 -4.05 9.25
C ALA A 380 -24.07 -5.23 9.62
N ILE A 381 -23.66 -6.46 9.31
CA ILE A 381 -24.49 -7.64 9.59
C ILE A 381 -24.67 -7.88 11.08
N GLU A 382 -23.70 -7.53 11.93
CA GLU A 382 -23.82 -7.66 13.39
C GLU A 382 -24.95 -6.80 13.97
N GLN A 383 -25.33 -5.71 13.31
CA GLN A 383 -26.41 -4.82 13.76
C GLN A 383 -27.82 -5.39 13.52
N PHE A 384 -27.97 -6.44 12.71
CA PHE A 384 -29.27 -7.00 12.34
C PHE A 384 -29.39 -8.46 12.74
N ALA A 385 -30.55 -8.87 13.26
CA ALA A 385 -30.82 -10.28 13.55
C ALA A 385 -30.94 -11.11 12.27
N VAL A 386 -30.57 -12.39 12.34
CA VAL A 386 -30.62 -13.33 11.20
C VAL A 386 -32.06 -13.49 10.67
N ASP A 387 -33.05 -13.53 11.56
CA ASP A 387 -34.48 -13.69 11.22
C ASP A 387 -35.28 -12.38 11.40
N GLY A 388 -34.61 -11.23 11.37
CA GLY A 388 -35.24 -9.93 11.54
C GLY A 388 -36.00 -9.43 10.30
N PRO A 389 -36.69 -8.27 10.41
CA PRO A 389 -37.35 -7.63 9.25
C PRO A 389 -36.37 -7.33 8.10
N ASP A 390 -35.09 -7.09 8.41
CA ASP A 390 -34.02 -6.78 7.45
C ASP A 390 -33.17 -8.03 7.07
N ALA A 391 -33.67 -9.25 7.33
CA ALA A 391 -32.94 -10.49 7.05
C ALA A 391 -32.52 -10.62 5.57
N HIS A 392 -33.36 -10.14 4.66
CA HIS A 392 -33.04 -10.09 3.23
C HIS A 392 -31.81 -9.20 2.98
N ALA A 393 -31.81 -7.96 3.48
CA ALA A 393 -30.68 -7.06 3.34
C ALA A 393 -29.39 -7.66 3.93
N ARG A 394 -29.46 -8.29 5.12
CA ARG A 394 -28.32 -8.97 5.75
C ARG A 394 -27.70 -10.04 4.83
N SER A 395 -28.53 -10.84 4.18
CA SER A 395 -28.07 -11.92 3.28
C SER A 395 -27.49 -11.41 1.96
N VAL A 396 -27.99 -10.28 1.46
CA VAL A 396 -27.58 -9.69 0.17
C VAL A 396 -26.28 -8.88 0.30
N VAL A 397 -25.95 -8.32 1.47
CA VAL A 397 -24.72 -7.52 1.68
C VAL A 397 -23.46 -8.32 1.35
N LYS A 398 -23.35 -9.57 1.85
CA LYS A 398 -22.16 -10.41 1.67
C LYS A 398 -21.78 -10.58 0.18
N PRO A 399 -22.64 -11.12 -0.69
CA PRO A 399 -22.29 -11.31 -2.10
C PRO A 399 -22.00 -10.00 -2.83
N ILE A 400 -22.74 -8.90 -2.57
CA ILE A 400 -22.44 -7.61 -3.21
C ILE A 400 -21.04 -7.14 -2.86
N VAL A 401 -20.71 -7.09 -1.57
CA VAL A 401 -19.43 -6.55 -1.09
C VAL A 401 -18.26 -7.39 -1.61
N TYR A 402 -18.35 -8.72 -1.53
CA TYR A 402 -17.32 -9.61 -2.10
C TYR A 402 -17.13 -9.41 -3.60
N PHE A 403 -18.24 -9.27 -4.36
CA PHE A 403 -18.16 -9.05 -5.79
C PHE A 403 -17.52 -7.68 -6.12
N MET A 404 -17.85 -6.63 -5.35
CA MET A 404 -17.25 -5.32 -5.48
C MET A 404 -15.74 -5.32 -5.19
N ILE A 405 -15.30 -6.02 -4.14
CA ILE A 405 -13.89 -6.21 -3.82
C ILE A 405 -13.18 -6.95 -4.97
N LEU A 406 -13.74 -8.08 -5.43
CA LEU A 406 -13.18 -8.86 -6.53
C LEU A 406 -13.04 -8.00 -7.80
N ALA A 407 -14.10 -7.33 -8.22
CA ALA A 407 -14.07 -6.46 -9.40
C ALA A 407 -13.05 -5.33 -9.25
N SER A 408 -12.95 -4.72 -8.07
CA SER A 408 -11.97 -3.67 -7.78
C SER A 408 -10.52 -4.19 -7.87
N VAL A 409 -10.22 -5.32 -7.26
CA VAL A 409 -8.88 -5.95 -7.30
C VAL A 409 -8.51 -6.31 -8.73
N LEU A 410 -9.45 -6.88 -9.50
CA LEU A 410 -9.26 -7.21 -10.91
C LEU A 410 -8.98 -5.95 -11.76
N VAL A 411 -9.80 -4.91 -11.65
CA VAL A 411 -9.70 -3.72 -12.50
C VAL A 411 -8.48 -2.87 -12.12
N HIS A 412 -8.32 -2.51 -10.84
CA HIS A 412 -7.22 -1.66 -10.41
C HIS A 412 -5.88 -2.41 -10.46
N GLY A 413 -5.86 -3.70 -10.13
CA GLY A 413 -4.66 -4.54 -10.20
C GLY A 413 -4.13 -4.76 -11.62
N ASN A 414 -4.99 -4.69 -12.63
CA ASN A 414 -4.60 -4.80 -14.05
C ASN A 414 -4.51 -3.47 -14.79
N THR A 415 -4.89 -2.33 -14.17
CA THR A 415 -4.88 -1.02 -14.84
C THR A 415 -3.47 -0.64 -15.34
N ILE A 416 -2.45 -0.76 -14.49
CA ILE A 416 -1.07 -0.36 -14.83
C ILE A 416 -0.48 -1.25 -15.94
N PRO A 417 -0.55 -2.60 -15.87
CA PRO A 417 -0.14 -3.46 -16.97
C PRO A 417 -0.84 -3.12 -18.29
N MET A 418 -2.16 -2.95 -18.26
CA MET A 418 -2.96 -2.65 -19.46
C MET A 418 -2.58 -1.30 -20.09
N PHE A 419 -2.28 -0.29 -19.28
CA PHE A 419 -1.78 0.98 -19.78
C PHE A 419 -0.42 0.82 -20.49
N TYR A 420 0.49 0.01 -19.94
CA TYR A 420 1.78 -0.25 -20.56
C TYR A 420 1.64 -1.02 -21.89
N LEU A 421 0.88 -2.12 -21.91
CA LEU A 421 0.59 -2.88 -23.13
C LEU A 421 -0.11 -2.01 -24.19
N GLY A 422 -1.10 -1.21 -23.79
CA GLY A 422 -1.83 -0.30 -24.68
C GLY A 422 -0.93 0.79 -25.27
N SER A 423 -0.01 1.35 -24.48
CA SER A 423 0.97 2.32 -24.96
C SER A 423 1.98 1.71 -25.94
N PHE A 424 2.40 0.46 -25.70
CA PHE A 424 3.29 -0.28 -26.59
C PHE A 424 2.60 -0.66 -27.91
N ALA A 425 1.35 -1.13 -27.84
CA ALA A 425 0.52 -1.42 -29.01
C ALA A 425 0.27 -0.16 -29.83
N SER A 426 -0.08 0.96 -29.19
CA SER A 426 -0.29 2.25 -29.86
C SER A 426 0.98 2.80 -30.52
N ARG A 427 2.14 2.65 -29.87
CA ARG A 427 3.45 3.02 -30.44
C ARG A 427 3.83 2.14 -31.63
N THR A 428 3.50 0.85 -31.59
CA THR A 428 3.77 -0.10 -32.69
C THR A 428 2.86 0.19 -33.89
N ILE A 429 1.58 0.45 -33.64
CA ILE A 429 0.60 0.81 -34.68
C ILE A 429 0.97 2.16 -35.32
N THR A 430 1.39 3.16 -34.52
CA THR A 430 1.82 4.48 -35.04
C THR A 430 3.11 4.39 -35.87
N ARG A 431 4.04 3.48 -35.54
CA ARG A 431 5.22 3.21 -36.38
C ARG A 431 4.87 2.51 -37.69
N THR A 432 3.83 1.68 -37.69
CA THR A 432 3.36 0.98 -38.90
C THR A 432 2.58 1.94 -39.81
N SER A 433 1.82 2.89 -39.25
CA SER A 433 1.10 3.91 -40.04
C SER A 433 2.00 5.01 -40.61
N PHE A 434 3.12 5.35 -39.94
CA PHE A 434 4.18 6.18 -40.55
C PHE A 434 4.91 5.46 -41.69
N SER A 435 5.03 4.13 -41.62
CA SER A 435 5.57 3.32 -42.72
C SER A 435 4.59 3.17 -43.89
N SER A 436 3.28 3.40 -43.69
CA SER A 436 2.27 3.24 -44.74
C SER A 436 1.80 4.56 -45.38
N SER A 437 2.22 5.72 -44.86
CA SER A 437 1.89 7.05 -45.43
C SER A 437 3.08 7.73 -46.13
N GLY A 438 4.09 6.95 -46.51
CA GLY A 438 5.33 7.43 -47.14
C GLY A 438 5.64 6.82 -48.51
N THR A 439 4.64 6.43 -49.30
CA THR A 439 4.83 6.06 -50.71
C THR A 439 4.19 7.09 -51.62
N ASN A 440 4.82 8.26 -51.71
CA ASN A 440 4.88 9.11 -52.91
C ASN A 440 5.93 10.20 -52.71
N SER A 441 7.19 9.80 -52.70
CA SER A 441 8.30 10.67 -53.11
C SER A 441 9.41 9.79 -53.65
N VAL A 442 9.46 9.78 -54.98
CA VAL A 442 10.38 9.04 -55.82
C VAL A 442 11.83 9.33 -55.37
N SER A 443 12.54 8.27 -55.01
CA SER A 443 13.99 8.28 -54.85
C SER A 443 14.66 8.63 -56.19
N ARG A 444 15.02 9.90 -56.37
CA ARG A 444 15.94 10.30 -57.44
C ARG A 444 17.34 9.81 -57.07
N LEU A 445 17.72 8.67 -57.64
CA LEU A 445 19.11 8.22 -57.72
C LEU A 445 19.96 9.28 -58.44
N PRO A 446 21.20 9.54 -58.00
CA PRO A 446 22.11 10.40 -58.74
C PRO A 446 22.53 9.69 -60.05
N LYS A 447 22.20 10.30 -61.20
CA LYS A 447 22.73 9.88 -62.49
C LYS A 447 24.20 10.29 -62.58
N LEU A 448 25.11 9.35 -62.38
CA LEU A 448 26.45 9.43 -62.96
C LEU A 448 26.31 9.18 -64.48
N SER A 449 26.55 10.22 -65.28
CA SER A 449 26.78 10.09 -66.72
C SER A 449 28.21 10.52 -67.03
N PHE A 450 28.92 9.60 -67.65
CA PHE A 450 30.30 9.62 -68.09
C PHE A 450 30.40 10.32 -69.48
N GLY A 451 31.46 11.11 -69.69
CA GLY A 451 31.74 11.92 -70.89
C GLY A 451 31.74 13.42 -70.55
N THR A 452 32.83 14.18 -70.60
CA THR A 452 33.83 14.30 -71.69
C THR A 452 35.11 14.91 -71.10
N ASP A 453 36.26 14.43 -71.57
CA ASP A 453 37.61 14.96 -71.30
C ASP A 453 37.77 16.45 -71.64
N ILE A 454 38.81 17.11 -71.07
CA ILE A 454 39.89 17.83 -71.79
C ILE A 454 40.57 18.94 -70.94
N PHE A 455 41.88 18.76 -70.72
CA PHE A 455 43.00 19.71 -70.52
C PHE A 455 43.17 20.62 -69.27
N SER A 456 44.18 20.25 -68.47
CA SER A 456 45.45 20.96 -68.18
C SER A 456 45.51 22.50 -68.21
N ARG A 457 45.97 23.11 -67.09
CA ARG A 457 47.21 23.93 -67.09
C ARG A 457 47.84 24.14 -65.70
N HIS A 458 49.16 24.05 -65.69
CA HIS A 458 50.18 24.31 -64.66
C HIS A 458 50.13 25.69 -63.97
N SER A 459 50.60 25.75 -62.71
CA SER A 459 51.80 26.52 -62.34
C SER A 459 52.38 26.13 -60.95
N LYS A 460 53.70 25.91 -60.94
CA LYS A 460 54.67 25.74 -59.82
C LYS A 460 54.65 26.98 -58.89
N GLY A 461 55.05 27.01 -57.62
CA GLY A 461 55.98 26.22 -56.79
C GLY A 461 57.02 27.17 -56.17
N LYS A 462 57.37 27.03 -54.88
CA LYS A 462 58.71 27.27 -54.26
C LYS A 462 58.69 27.30 -52.72
N SER A 463 59.86 27.02 -52.17
CA SER A 463 60.22 26.61 -50.81
C SER A 463 60.96 27.71 -50.01
N ASN A 464 61.29 27.36 -48.74
CA ASN A 464 62.32 27.91 -47.82
C ASN A 464 61.85 29.04 -46.88
N VAL A 465 62.35 29.29 -45.64
CA VAL A 465 63.28 28.70 -44.63
C VAL A 465 63.25 29.68 -43.41
N SER A 466 63.46 29.21 -42.17
CA SER A 466 63.93 29.93 -40.94
C SER A 466 63.01 31.02 -40.34
N ALA A 467 63.14 31.49 -39.09
CA ALA A 467 63.65 31.06 -37.77
C ALA A 467 63.39 32.27 -36.83
N THR A 468 63.45 32.06 -35.51
CA THR A 468 63.66 33.09 -34.43
C THR A 468 62.55 34.13 -34.21
N ARG A 469 62.29 34.70 -33.02
CA ARG A 469 62.52 34.45 -31.59
C ARG A 469 61.77 35.60 -30.86
N ASP A 470 61.31 35.33 -29.64
CA ASP A 470 61.16 36.24 -28.48
C ASP A 470 60.25 37.49 -28.53
N GLY A 471 59.43 37.66 -27.46
CA GLY A 471 58.93 38.97 -27.02
C GLY A 471 57.52 39.00 -26.41
N VAL A 472 57.43 39.04 -25.08
CA VAL A 472 56.24 39.28 -24.20
C VAL A 472 56.36 40.73 -23.64
N PRO A 473 55.41 41.38 -22.93
CA PRO A 473 53.92 41.46 -22.92
C PRO A 473 53.41 42.92 -23.13
N VAL A 474 52.11 43.22 -22.95
CA VAL A 474 51.56 44.27 -22.02
C VAL A 474 50.03 44.50 -22.20
N ALA A 475 49.34 44.31 -21.07
CA ALA A 475 48.14 44.92 -20.46
C ALA A 475 47.12 45.85 -21.19
N ARG A 476 45.84 45.65 -20.81
CA ARG A 476 44.91 46.55 -20.05
C ARG A 476 43.56 46.92 -20.69
N GLU A 477 42.53 46.85 -19.82
CA GLU A 477 41.24 47.59 -19.77
C GLU A 477 40.22 47.28 -20.89
N GLY A 478 38.96 46.89 -20.64
CA GLY A 478 38.01 47.31 -19.60
C GLY A 478 36.98 48.24 -20.27
N ILE A 479 35.67 47.92 -20.19
CA ILE A 479 34.50 48.85 -20.12
C ILE A 479 33.19 48.12 -20.39
N ASP A 480 32.20 48.51 -19.58
CA ASP A 480 30.87 47.98 -19.35
C ASP A 480 29.80 48.24 -20.45
N VAL A 481 28.71 47.48 -20.29
CA VAL A 481 27.42 47.42 -21.02
C VAL A 481 26.52 48.64 -20.68
N PRO A 482 25.52 48.99 -21.53
CA PRO A 482 24.13 48.76 -21.09
C PRO A 482 23.09 48.40 -22.18
N LEU A 483 22.27 47.39 -21.83
CA LEU A 483 20.80 47.20 -21.99
C LEU A 483 20.04 47.68 -23.25
N ASP A 484 19.38 46.75 -23.97
CA ASP A 484 17.93 46.82 -24.28
C ASP A 484 17.31 45.46 -24.66
N VAL A 485 15.99 45.38 -24.51
CA VAL A 485 15.04 44.28 -24.29
C VAL A 485 14.59 43.55 -25.58
N SER A 486 14.47 42.22 -25.55
CA SER A 486 13.35 41.46 -26.18
C SER A 486 13.38 39.95 -25.86
N HIS A 487 12.19 39.38 -25.65
CA HIS A 487 11.91 37.99 -25.22
C HIS A 487 12.23 36.90 -26.27
N PRO A 488 12.29 35.60 -25.89
CA PRO A 488 13.16 34.59 -26.52
C PRO A 488 12.42 33.70 -27.55
N PRO A 489 13.15 33.07 -28.50
CA PRO A 489 12.65 31.89 -29.19
C PRO A 489 13.12 30.60 -28.48
N LYS A 490 12.16 29.69 -28.38
CA LYS A 490 12.27 28.31 -27.91
C LYS A 490 13.08 27.46 -28.90
N GLN A 491 13.97 26.60 -28.38
CA GLN A 491 14.23 25.19 -28.76
C GLN A 491 15.67 24.82 -28.42
N THR A 492 15.89 24.15 -27.28
CA THR A 492 17.16 23.50 -26.97
C THR A 492 17.01 22.00 -27.22
N ALA A 493 17.72 21.51 -28.23
CA ALA A 493 17.87 20.09 -28.50
C ALA A 493 18.61 19.43 -27.32
N ILE A 494 18.05 18.35 -26.77
CA ILE A 494 18.70 17.50 -25.77
C ILE A 494 19.47 16.42 -26.54
N THR A 495 20.80 16.46 -26.44
CA THR A 495 21.72 15.45 -26.95
C THR A 495 21.63 14.19 -26.10
N ILE A 496 21.29 13.06 -26.73
CA ILE A 496 21.29 11.73 -26.10
C ILE A 496 22.73 11.21 -26.10
N ILE A 497 23.36 11.13 -24.92
CA ILE A 497 24.63 10.44 -24.72
C ILE A 497 24.34 8.95 -24.51
N THR A 498 24.79 8.11 -25.43
CA THR A 498 24.87 6.65 -25.26
C THR A 498 26.27 6.32 -24.75
N PRO A 499 26.44 5.51 -23.69
CA PRO A 499 27.77 5.11 -23.23
C PRO A 499 28.32 3.97 -24.10
N ASP A 500 29.35 4.27 -24.88
CA ASP A 500 30.20 3.30 -25.57
C ASP A 500 31.17 2.61 -24.58
N ASN A 501 31.20 1.28 -24.67
CA ASN A 501 32.32 0.36 -24.43
C ASN A 501 33.45 0.79 -23.47
N ILE A 502 33.45 0.25 -22.25
CA ILE A 502 34.64 0.25 -21.39
C ILE A 502 35.59 -0.89 -21.78
N ARG A 503 36.72 -0.44 -22.31
CA ARG A 503 37.93 -1.16 -22.72
C ARG A 503 38.67 -1.73 -21.51
N THR A 504 38.97 -3.02 -21.57
CA THR A 504 39.91 -3.75 -20.70
C THR A 504 41.29 -3.09 -20.66
N LYS A 505 41.92 -3.04 -19.48
CA LYS A 505 43.37 -2.80 -19.33
C LYS A 505 44.02 -3.88 -18.44
N PRO A 506 45.32 -4.16 -18.65
CA PRO A 506 45.94 -5.46 -18.37
C PRO A 506 46.79 -5.49 -17.08
N ASN A 507 47.12 -6.72 -16.69
CA ASN A 507 48.06 -7.10 -15.62
C ASN A 507 49.44 -6.43 -15.75
N MET A 508 50.01 -6.04 -14.60
CA MET A 508 51.46 -5.95 -14.39
C MET A 508 51.84 -6.59 -13.05
N THR A 509 52.73 -7.58 -13.14
CA THR A 509 53.46 -8.27 -12.08
C THR A 509 54.81 -7.59 -11.81
N HIS A 510 55.27 -7.56 -10.54
CA HIS A 510 56.67 -7.63 -10.05
C HIS A 510 56.64 -7.46 -8.50
N SER A 511 56.88 -8.49 -7.69
CA SER A 511 58.13 -9.13 -7.20
C SER A 511 58.74 -8.50 -5.93
N GLU A 512 58.59 -9.24 -4.82
CA GLU A 512 59.45 -9.45 -3.62
C GLU A 512 60.39 -8.35 -3.05
N SER A 513 60.27 -8.08 -1.74
CA SER A 513 61.25 -8.47 -0.70
C SER A 513 60.87 -7.96 0.70
N ALA A 514 61.13 -8.77 1.72
CA ALA A 514 60.82 -8.57 3.14
C ALA A 514 61.72 -7.51 3.84
N PRO A 515 61.35 -7.08 5.07
CA PRO A 515 62.19 -7.50 6.20
C PRO A 515 61.41 -7.95 7.46
N SER A 516 62.17 -8.63 8.32
CA SER A 516 61.80 -9.45 9.48
C SER A 516 61.49 -8.70 10.79
N PHE A 517 60.53 -9.27 11.52
CA PHE A 517 60.38 -9.44 12.99
C PHE A 517 60.49 -8.26 13.97
N SER A 518 59.40 -8.04 14.72
CA SER A 518 59.44 -8.10 16.18
C SER A 518 58.14 -8.70 16.76
N SER A 519 58.32 -9.53 17.76
CA SER A 519 57.36 -10.47 18.35
C SER A 519 56.76 -9.91 19.64
N SER A 520 55.47 -9.57 19.65
CA SER A 520 54.69 -9.39 20.90
C SER A 520 53.19 -9.23 20.64
N THR A 521 52.47 -10.26 20.18
CA THR A 521 50.98 -10.24 20.24
C THR A 521 50.28 -11.60 20.12
N LEU A 522 50.99 -12.72 20.27
CA LEU A 522 50.39 -14.05 20.22
C LEU A 522 50.34 -14.71 21.62
N ALA A 523 49.67 -14.05 22.57
CA ALA A 523 49.41 -14.65 23.89
C ALA A 523 48.06 -14.26 24.51
N GLN A 524 47.23 -13.42 23.87
CA GLN A 524 45.96 -12.98 24.46
C GLN A 524 44.70 -13.62 23.85
N ASN A 525 44.82 -14.41 22.78
CA ASN A 525 43.64 -14.95 22.07
C ASN A 525 43.36 -16.45 22.27
N LYS A 526 43.96 -17.09 23.29
CA LYS A 526 43.70 -18.51 23.63
C LYS A 526 43.00 -18.75 24.97
N ASN A 527 42.73 -17.70 25.76
CA ASN A 527 42.04 -17.84 27.06
C ASN A 527 40.54 -17.50 27.04
N ALA A 528 40.00 -17.00 25.92
CA ALA A 528 38.57 -16.68 25.80
C ALA A 528 37.71 -17.88 25.40
N GLU A 529 38.23 -18.81 24.58
CA GLU A 529 37.46 -19.98 24.10
C GLU A 529 37.34 -21.12 25.11
N ALA A 530 38.20 -21.16 26.14
CA ALA A 530 38.15 -22.21 27.18
C ALA A 530 37.18 -21.89 28.34
N SER A 531 36.68 -20.66 28.43
CA SER A 531 35.79 -20.22 29.51
C SER A 531 34.30 -20.38 29.18
N SER A 532 33.93 -20.32 27.89
CA SER A 532 32.54 -20.48 27.44
C SER A 532 32.08 -21.94 27.35
N SER A 533 33.00 -22.89 27.16
CA SER A 533 32.68 -24.32 27.08
C SER A 533 32.46 -24.99 28.45
N ARG A 534 32.97 -24.41 29.55
CA ARG A 534 32.73 -24.92 30.92
C ARG A 534 31.36 -24.52 31.49
N LEU A 535 30.84 -23.36 31.12
CA LEU A 535 29.54 -22.87 31.62
C LEU A 535 28.33 -23.62 31.02
N VAL A 536 28.45 -24.16 29.81
CA VAL A 536 27.38 -24.93 29.16
C VAL A 536 27.27 -26.36 29.71
N THR A 537 28.33 -26.89 30.32
CA THR A 537 28.34 -28.26 30.86
C THR A 537 27.80 -28.32 32.30
N GLU A 538 28.00 -27.28 33.12
CA GLU A 538 27.48 -27.23 34.51
C GLU A 538 25.97 -26.97 34.62
N GLN A 539 25.32 -26.50 33.56
CA GLN A 539 23.88 -26.22 33.55
C GLN A 539 23.05 -27.43 33.11
N SER A 540 23.62 -28.34 32.30
CA SER A 540 22.96 -29.59 31.90
C SER A 540 22.88 -30.60 33.06
N ASP A 541 23.88 -30.65 33.93
CA ASP A 541 23.93 -31.60 35.06
C ASP A 541 23.05 -31.20 36.26
N ARG A 542 22.55 -29.95 36.30
CA ARG A 542 21.62 -29.50 37.36
C ARG A 542 20.16 -29.81 37.07
N ASP A 543 19.77 -29.92 35.80
CA ASP A 543 18.37 -30.18 35.42
C ASP A 543 18.04 -31.69 35.41
N GLU A 544 19.01 -32.57 35.17
CA GLU A 544 18.79 -34.03 35.27
C GLU A 544 18.64 -34.53 36.72
N ASN A 545 19.19 -33.82 37.70
CA ASN A 545 19.11 -34.22 39.12
C ASN A 545 17.84 -33.73 39.84
N GLN A 546 17.01 -32.88 39.23
CA GLN A 546 15.71 -32.48 39.78
C GLN A 546 14.53 -33.34 39.31
N LEU A 547 14.71 -34.15 38.25
CA LEU A 547 13.66 -35.02 37.69
C LEU A 547 13.67 -36.47 38.24
N ALA A 548 14.68 -36.86 39.03
CA ALA A 548 14.79 -38.21 39.59
C ALA A 548 14.23 -38.37 41.03
N GLY A 549 13.64 -37.31 41.61
CA GLY A 549 13.26 -37.27 43.04
C GLY A 549 11.79 -37.53 43.41
N MET A 550 10.89 -37.77 42.46
CA MET A 550 9.46 -37.94 42.76
C MET A 550 8.84 -39.14 42.04
N ALA A 551 9.08 -40.34 42.59
CA ALA A 551 8.26 -41.52 42.29
C ALA A 551 8.27 -42.52 43.46
N HIS A 552 7.25 -42.45 44.33
CA HIS A 552 6.71 -43.62 45.05
C HIS A 552 5.33 -43.28 45.70
N SER A 553 4.25 -43.69 44.99
CA SER A 553 2.98 -44.38 45.38
C SER A 553 2.46 -44.38 46.85
N PRO A 554 1.18 -44.80 47.13
CA PRO A 554 -0.13 -44.54 46.49
C PRO A 554 -1.29 -44.25 47.50
N GLY A 555 -2.47 -43.82 47.00
CA GLY A 555 -3.76 -44.33 47.49
C GLY A 555 -4.86 -43.34 47.95
N ARG A 556 -6.12 -43.73 47.63
CA ARG A 556 -7.45 -43.37 48.18
C ARG A 556 -8.28 -42.19 47.60
N THR A 557 -9.26 -42.60 46.78
CA THR A 557 -10.73 -42.37 46.88
C THR A 557 -11.30 -41.30 47.84
N SER A 558 -12.11 -40.37 47.29
CA SER A 558 -13.46 -39.93 47.74
C SER A 558 -13.79 -38.57 47.11
N SER A 559 -14.75 -38.46 46.18
CA SER A 559 -16.09 -37.87 46.39
C SER A 559 -16.11 -36.62 47.29
N GLU A 560 -16.31 -35.43 46.72
CA GLU A 560 -17.13 -34.38 47.33
C GLU A 560 -17.52 -33.29 46.31
N SER A 561 -18.83 -33.08 46.25
CA SER A 561 -19.59 -31.96 45.69
C SER A 561 -19.36 -30.66 46.48
N LEU A 562 -19.45 -29.51 45.81
CA LEU A 562 -19.88 -28.18 46.31
C LEU A 562 -19.77 -27.22 45.10
N ASP A 563 -20.85 -26.85 44.42
CA ASP A 563 -21.87 -25.84 44.79
C ASP A 563 -21.30 -24.51 45.30
N ASP A 564 -21.70 -23.48 44.57
CA ASP A 564 -21.88 -22.08 44.96
C ASP A 564 -20.68 -21.27 45.48
N ILE A 565 -20.42 -20.14 44.82
CA ILE A 565 -20.45 -18.78 45.41
C ILE A 565 -20.30 -17.75 44.27
N ILE A 566 -21.42 -17.05 44.03
CA ILE A 566 -21.62 -15.62 43.71
C ILE A 566 -20.79 -14.99 42.57
#